data_AF-A0A349K6J0-F1
#
_entry.id   AF-A0A349K6J0-F1
#
_cell.length_a   1.000
_cell.length_b   1.000
_cell.length_c   1.000
_cell.angle_alpha   90.00
_cell.angle_beta   90.00
_cell.angle_gamma   90.00
#
_symmetry.space_group_name_H-M   'P 1'
#
loop_
_entity.id
_entity.type
_entity.pdbx_description
1 polymer ?
#
loop_
_entity_poly.entity_id
_entity_poly.type
_entity_poly.pdbx_seq_one_letter_code
_entity_poly.pdbx_strand_id
1 'polypeptide(L)' 'MSKHHKYAILKRPLITEKSTLMQEDGRYVFEVAKTATKLEVKE' A
#
# COMPACT_ATOMS: atom_id res chain seq x y z
N MET A 1 -5.53 -17.96 -4.55
CA MET A 1 -5.11 -17.17 -3.38
C MET A 1 -6.10 -17.39 -2.24
N SER A 2 -5.64 -17.84 -1.06
CA SER A 2 -6.53 -17.95 0.11
C SER A 2 -6.98 -16.54 0.54
N LYS A 3 -8.22 -16.40 1.05
CA LYS A 3 -8.80 -15.11 1.50
C LYS A 3 -7.86 -14.33 2.44
N HIS A 4 -7.07 -15.03 3.23
CA HIS A 4 -6.08 -14.45 4.15
C HIS A 4 -4.92 -13.73 3.46
N HIS A 5 -4.59 -14.10 2.21
CA HIS A 5 -3.51 -13.47 1.44
C HIS A 5 -3.80 -12.00 1.13
N LYS A 6 -5.06 -11.64 0.85
CA LYS A 6 -5.44 -10.26 0.51
C LYS A 6 -5.14 -9.27 1.63
N TYR A 7 -5.38 -9.68 2.87
CA TYR A 7 -5.13 -8.85 4.05
C TYR A 7 -3.64 -8.73 4.44
N ALA A 8 -2.76 -9.51 3.80
CA ALA A 8 -1.32 -9.48 4.07
C ALA A 8 -0.54 -8.58 3.08
N ILE A 9 -1.20 -8.03 2.05
CA ILE A 9 -0.55 -7.24 0.99
C ILE A 9 -0.14 -5.86 1.50
N LEU A 10 -1.07 -5.10 2.09
CA LEU A 10 -0.81 -3.79 2.69
C LEU A 10 -0.40 -3.99 4.15
N LYS A 11 0.83 -3.60 4.50
CA LYS A 11 1.34 -3.77 5.87
C LYS A 11 1.01 -2.59 6.77
N ARG A 12 1.35 -1.38 6.32
CA ARG A 12 1.18 -0.13 7.07
C ARG A 12 1.29 1.10 6.15
N PRO A 13 0.66 2.23 6.47
CA PRO A 13 0.93 3.50 5.79
C PRO A 13 2.37 3.96 6.09
N LEU A 14 2.99 4.64 5.14
CA LEU A 14 4.24 5.36 5.36
C LEU A 14 3.93 6.83 5.60
N ILE A 15 4.23 7.33 6.80
CA ILE A 15 4.03 8.73 7.17
C ILE A 15 5.39 9.43 7.20
N THR A 16 5.56 10.36 6.27
CA THR A 16 6.74 11.19 6.05
C THR A 16 6.28 12.54 5.49
N GLU A 17 7.12 13.57 5.54
CA GLU A 17 6.80 14.87 4.92
C GLU A 17 6.44 14.72 3.44
N LYS A 18 7.18 13.89 2.71
CA LYS A 18 6.91 13.59 1.30
C LYS A 18 5.55 12.93 1.08
N SER A 19 5.18 11.95 1.91
CA SER A 19 3.88 11.28 1.76
C SER A 19 2.72 12.21 2.11
N THR A 20 2.91 13.12 3.08
CA THR A 20 1.92 14.15 3.41
C THR A 20 1.68 15.09 2.22
N LEU A 21 2.74 15.59 1.58
CA LEU A 21 2.61 16.40 0.36
C LEU A 21 1.90 15.65 -0.78
N MET A 22 2.24 14.38 -0.98
CA MET A 22 1.58 13.54 -1.99
C MET A 22 0.09 13.30 -1.69
N GLN A 23 -0.29 13.29 -0.41
CA GLN A 23 -1.68 13.10 0.02
C GLN A 23 -2.56 14.30 -0.37
N GLU A 24 -2.01 15.51 -0.44
CA GLU A 24 -2.71 16.70 -0.95
C GLU A 24 -3.13 16.51 -2.42
N ASP A 25 -2.33 15.76 -3.20
CA ASP A 25 -2.66 15.35 -4.57
C ASP A 25 -3.50 14.07 -4.65
N GLY A 26 -4.04 13.58 -3.53
CA GLY A 26 -4.82 12.34 -3.46
C GLY A 26 -3.99 11.06 -3.62
N ARG A 27 -2.67 11.12 -3.44
CA ARG A 27 -1.77 9.96 -3.53
C ARG A 27 -1.38 9.47 -2.13
N TYR A 28 -1.56 8.16 -1.90
CA TYR A 28 -1.26 7.52 -0.62
C TYR A 28 -0.08 6.57 -0.74
N VAL A 29 0.71 6.46 0.34
CA VAL A 29 1.93 5.65 0.35
C VAL A 29 1.85 4.59 1.44
N PHE A 30 2.12 3.34 1.07
CA PHE A 30 2.07 2.18 1.96
C PHE A 30 3.33 1.32 1.82
N GLU A 31 3.74 0.69 2.92
CA GLU A 31 4.63 -0.46 2.87
C GLU A 31 3.82 -1.70 2.49
N VAL A 32 4.28 -2.42 1.47
CA VAL A 32 3.61 -3.62 0.96
C VAL A 32 4.49 -4.88 1.10
N ALA A 33 3.88 -6.05 0.95
CA ALA A 33 4.62 -7.31 0.86
C ALA A 33 5.57 -7.28 -0.35
N LYS A 34 6.82 -7.75 -0.17
CA LYS A 34 7.85 -7.73 -1.24
C LYS A 34 7.45 -8.54 -2.47
N THR A 35 6.59 -9.53 -2.31
CA THR A 35 6.10 -10.41 -3.37
C THR A 35 4.81 -9.89 -4.03
N ALA A 36 4.23 -8.80 -3.53
CA ALA A 36 2.97 -8.27 -4.06
C ALA A 36 3.19 -7.61 -5.43
N THR A 37 2.28 -7.92 -6.35
CA THR A 37 2.19 -7.31 -7.67
C THR A 37 1.32 -6.05 -7.64
N LYS A 38 1.42 -5.21 -8.67
CA LYS A 38 0.60 -3.99 -8.77
C LYS A 38 -0.90 -4.26 -8.88
N LEU A 39 -1.29 -5.40 -9.46
CA LEU A 39 -2.69 -5.81 -9.55
C LEU A 39 -3.23 -6.17 -8.17
N GLU A 40 -2.48 -6.93 -7.39
CA GLU A 40 -2.85 -7.32 -6.02
C GLU A 40 -2.95 -6.12 -5.07
N VAL A 41 -2.11 -5.09 -5.23
CA VAL A 41 -2.20 -3.85 -4.43
C VAL A 41 -3.44 -3.02 -4.77
N LYS A 42 -3.98 -3.17 -5.98
CA LYS A 42 -5.17 -2.44 -6.45
C LYS A 42 -6.49 -3.11 -6.02
N GLU A 43 -6.51 -4.44 -5.95
CA GLU A 43 -7.68 -5.24 -5.53
C GLU A 43 -8.07 -5.06 -4.06
#